data_AF-A0A7C1X4M3-F1
#
_entry.id   AF-A0A7C1X4M3-F1
#
_cell.length_a   1.000
_cell.length_b   1.000
_cell.length_c   1.000
_cell.angle_alpha   90.00
_cell.angle_beta   90.00
_cell.angle_gamma   90.00
#
_symmetry.space_group_name_H-M   'P 1'
#
loop_
_entity.id
_entity.type
_entity.pdbx_description
1 polymer ?
#
loop_
_entity_poly.entity_id
_entity_poly.type
_entity_poly.pdbx_seq_one_letter_code
_entity_poly.pdbx_strand_id
1 'polypeptide(L)' 'LSINLFVVNMLPVPVLDGGRILLDVIAGVRRRPLSDRELTWANSIGWAVIGILVALTLFNDLRRLLFK' A
#
# COMPACT_ATOMS: atom_id res chain seq x y z
N LEU A 1 -8.55 -3.08 -20.48
CA LEU A 1 -8.41 -2.13 -19.36
C LEU A 1 -8.22 -2.83 -18.01
N SER A 2 -8.92 -3.95 -17.75
CA SER A 2 -8.96 -4.63 -16.44
C SER A 2 -7.63 -5.21 -15.93
N ILE A 3 -6.70 -5.59 -16.80
CA ILE A 3 -5.40 -6.15 -16.41
C ILE A 3 -4.53 -5.12 -15.66
N ASN A 4 -4.55 -3.85 -16.07
CA ASN A 4 -3.73 -2.83 -15.42
C ASN A 4 -4.21 -2.55 -13.98
N LEU A 5 -5.54 -2.43 -13.81
CA LEU A 5 -6.18 -2.32 -12.50
C LEU A 5 -5.94 -3.55 -11.62
N PHE A 6 -5.94 -4.75 -12.20
CA PHE A 6 -5.63 -5.98 -11.47
C PHE A 6 -4.18 -5.99 -10.96
N VAL A 7 -3.21 -5.62 -11.81
CA VAL A 7 -1.79 -5.57 -11.44
C VAL A 7 -1.53 -4.54 -10.34
N VAL A 8 -2.14 -3.36 -10.44
CA VAL A 8 -2.02 -2.32 -9.39
C VAL A 8 -2.64 -2.79 -8.08
N ASN A 9 -3.83 -3.41 -8.12
CA ASN A 9 -4.48 -3.90 -6.89
C ASN A 9 -3.75 -5.09 -6.26
N MET A 10 -3.04 -5.91 -7.02
CA MET A 10 -2.21 -6.99 -6.47
C MET A 10 -0.94 -6.51 -5.76
N LEU A 11 -0.62 -5.20 -5.80
CA LEU A 11 0.51 -4.69 -5.06
C LEU A 11 0.32 -4.94 -3.55
N PRO A 12 1.40 -5.29 -2.83
CA PRO A 12 1.37 -5.63 -1.41
C PRO A 12 1.25 -4.37 -0.53
N VAL A 13 0.26 -3.52 -0.82
CA VAL A 13 -0.01 -2.29 -0.07
C VAL A 13 -1.32 -2.48 0.68
N PRO A 14 -1.37 -2.34 2.02
CA PRO A 14 -2.54 -2.63 2.85
C PRO A 14 -3.86 -1.99 2.40
N VAL A 15 -3.77 -0.81 1.75
CA VAL A 15 -4.90 -0.06 1.18
C VAL A 15 -5.49 -0.68 -0.08
N LEU A 16 -4.73 -1.54 -0.78
CA LEU A 16 -5.10 -2.20 -2.02
C LEU A 16 -5.57 -3.64 -1.74
N ASP A 17 -6.43 -4.18 -2.61
CA ASP A 17 -7.03 -5.51 -2.44
C ASP A 17 -5.98 -6.62 -2.24
N GLY A 18 -4.82 -6.53 -2.89
CA GLY A 18 -3.69 -7.44 -2.75
C GLY A 18 -2.99 -7.36 -1.40
N GLY A 19 -2.93 -6.19 -0.77
CA GLY A 19 -2.44 -6.05 0.60
C GLY A 19 -3.36 -6.72 1.61
N ARG A 20 -4.68 -6.67 1.37
CA ARG A 20 -5.66 -7.35 2.21
C ARG A 20 -5.60 -8.86 2.07
N ILE A 21 -5.43 -9.36 0.85
CA ILE A 21 -5.17 -10.79 0.60
C ILE A 21 -3.90 -11.26 1.34
N LEU A 22 -2.83 -10.46 1.35
CA LEU A 22 -1.62 -10.81 2.11
C LEU A 22 -1.86 -10.86 3.62
N LEU A 23 -2.60 -9.90 4.17
CA LEU A 23 -2.98 -9.90 5.58
C LEU A 23 -3.83 -11.13 5.94
N ASP A 24 -4.76 -11.51 5.07
CA ASP A 24 -5.61 -12.69 5.26
C ASP A 24 -4.81 -14.00 5.12
N VAL A 25 -3.84 -14.07 4.20
CA VAL A 25 -2.90 -15.19 4.08
C VAL A 25 -2.03 -15.29 5.34
N ILE A 26 -1.51 -14.17 5.84
CA ILE A 26 -0.73 -14.13 7.09
C ILE A 26 -1.60 -14.58 8.28
N ALA A 27 -2.85 -14.15 8.35
CA ALA A 27 -3.81 -14.58 9.37
C ALA A 27 -4.11 -16.08 9.27
N GLY A 28 -4.27 -16.60 8.04
CA GLY A 28 -4.47 -18.03 7.75
C GLY A 28 -3.27 -18.88 8.16
N VAL A 29 -2.04 -18.41 7.89
CA VAL A 29 -0.80 -19.06 8.33
C VAL A 29 -0.65 -19.01 9.85
N ARG A 30 -0.98 -17.87 10.49
CA ARG A 30 -0.99 -17.73 11.97
C ARG A 30 -2.15 -18.47 12.64
N ARG A 31 -3.13 -18.96 11.88
CA ARG A 31 -4.39 -19.57 12.35
C ARG A 31 -5.12 -18.72 13.41
N ARG A 32 -4.91 -17.40 13.38
CA ARG A 32 -5.53 -16.45 14.31
C ARG A 32 -5.99 -15.23 13.51
N PRO A 33 -7.24 -14.77 13.71
CA PRO A 33 -7.71 -13.57 13.04
C PRO A 33 -6.88 -12.36 13.47
N LEU A 34 -6.60 -11.47 12.54
CA LEU A 34 -6.02 -10.17 12.86
C LEU A 34 -7.06 -9.36 13.64
N SER A 35 -6.62 -8.77 14.76
CA SER A 35 -7.44 -7.84 15.53
C SER A 35 -7.66 -6.54 14.77
N ASP A 36 -8.74 -5.83 15.09
CA ASP A 36 -9.05 -4.52 14.48
C ASP A 36 -7.89 -3.52 14.64
N ARG A 37 -7.12 -3.63 15.73
CA ARG A 37 -5.91 -2.82 15.95
C ARG A 37 -4.83 -3.15 14.93
N GLU A 38 -4.55 -4.43 14.68
CA GLU A 38 -3.53 -4.85 13.72
C GLU A 38 -3.89 -4.43 12.29
N LEU A 39 -5.17 -4.55 11.92
CA LEU A 39 -5.70 -4.05 10.64
C LEU A 39 -5.57 -2.52 10.52
N THR A 40 -5.90 -1.79 11.58
CA THR A 40 -5.77 -0.32 11.59
C THR A 40 -4.32 0.13 11.46
N TRP A 41 -3.40 -0.54 12.15
CA TRP A 41 -1.96 -0.28 12.04
C TRP A 41 -1.43 -0.61 10.65
N ALA A 42 -1.79 -1.78 10.10
CA ALA A 42 -1.40 -2.17 8.75
C ALA A 42 -1.89 -1.14 7.71
N ASN A 43 -3.16 -0.74 7.78
CA ASN A 43 -3.71 0.28 6.89
C ASN A 43 -3.03 1.64 7.04
N SER A 44 -2.76 2.07 8.28
CA SER A 44 -2.06 3.35 8.55
C SER A 44 -0.64 3.34 7.98
N ILE A 45 0.08 2.23 8.11
CA ILE A 45 1.41 2.04 7.50
C ILE A 45 1.30 2.07 5.98
N GLY A 46 0.29 1.41 5.40
CA GLY A 46 0.03 1.43 3.96
C GLY A 46 -0.17 2.85 3.42
N TRP A 47 -1.01 3.65 4.08
CA TRP A 47 -1.21 5.05 3.74
C TRP A 47 0.05 5.89 3.90
N ALA A 48 0.83 5.67 4.96
CA ALA A 48 2.09 6.38 5.18
C ALA A 48 3.11 6.09 4.06
N VAL A 49 3.25 4.83 3.64
CA VAL A 49 4.15 4.44 2.54
C VAL A 49 3.73 5.10 1.23
N ILE A 50 2.44 5.07 0.90
CA ILE A 50 1.92 5.77 -0.30
C ILE A 50 2.21 7.27 -0.20
N GLY A 51 1.92 7.89 0.95
CA GLY A 51 2.15 9.32 1.16
C GLY A 51 3.61 9.72 1.00
N ILE A 52 4.55 8.91 1.52
CA ILE A 52 5.99 9.13 1.35
C ILE A 52 6.39 8.99 -0.12
N LEU A 53 5.93 7.95 -0.81
CA LEU A 53 6.23 7.76 -2.23
C LEU A 53 5.73 8.94 -3.07
N VAL A 54 4.49 9.38 -2.84
CA VAL A 54 3.93 10.55 -3.51
C VAL A 54 4.75 11.79 -3.18
N ALA A 55 5.12 12.03 -1.92
CA ALA A 55 5.93 13.19 -1.54
C ALA A 55 7.32 13.17 -2.21
N LEU A 56 7.95 12.00 -2.30
CA LEU A 56 9.24 11.82 -2.97
C LEU A 56 9.15 12.08 -4.47
N THR A 57 8.16 11.51 -5.15
CA THR A 57 7.98 11.73 -6.59
C THR A 57 7.64 13.18 -6.87
N LEU A 58 6.74 13.77 -6.07
CA LEU A 58 6.36 15.18 -6.21
C LEU A 58 7.57 16.10 -5.98
N PHE A 59 8.36 15.86 -4.94
CA PHE A 59 9.57 16.64 -4.67
C PHE A 59 10.59 16.51 -5.80
N ASN A 60 10.80 15.29 -6.31
CA ASN A 60 11.70 15.05 -7.43
C ASN A 60 11.22 15.75 -8.72
N ASP A 61 9.92 15.71 -8.99
CA ASP A 61 9.31 16.37 -10.15
C ASP A 61 9.37 17.89 -10.03
N LEU A 62 9.06 18.45 -8.85
CA LEU A 62 9.22 19.88 -8.56
C LEU A 62 10.66 20.33 -8.73
N ARG A 63 11.61 19.59 -8.15
CA ARG A 63 13.05 19.89 -8.30
C ARG A 63 13.45 19.85 -9.77
N ARG A 64 13.00 18.85 -10.52
CA ARG A 64 13.29 18.74 -11.96
C ARG A 64 12.67 19.89 -12.76
N LEU A 65 11.50 20.38 -12.39
CA LEU A 65 10.85 21.52 -13.04
C LEU A 65 11.52 22.86 -12.70
N LEU A 66 11.96 23.05 -11.45
CA LEU A 66 12.54 24.30 -10.95
C LEU A 66 14.03 24.48 -11.30
N PHE A 67 14.79 23.38 -11.37
CA PHE A 67 16.22 23.39 -11.70
C PHE A 67 16.51 23.05 -13.18
N LYS A 68 15.47 23.07 -14.02
CA LYS A 68 15.61 22.98 -15.48
C LYS A 68 15.61 24.38 -16.09
#